data_AF-A0A536Q2I2-F1
#
_entry.id   AF-A0A536Q2I2-F1
#
_cell.length_a   1.000
_cell.length_b   1.000
_cell.length_c   1.000
_cell.angle_alpha   90.00
_cell.angle_beta   90.00
_cell.angle_gamma   90.00
#
_symmetry.space_group_name_H-M   'P 1'
#
loop_
_entity.id
_entity.type
_entity.pdbx_description
1 polymer ?
#
loop_
_entity_poly.entity_id
_entity_poly.type
_entity_poly.pdbx_seq_one_letter_code
_entity_poly.pdbx_strand_id
1 'polypeptide(L)'
;PRNLPAIWRRHWAYLPAEGIAPILIGEFGGRSMGHDQEGTWQRSLVDFLKASGLSYTYWSWNPDSGDTGGILKDDWLTFDRAKLDVLSSYQWPRLGQAMAAPAGERNAA
;
A
#
# COMPACT_ATOMS: atom_id res chain seq x y z
N PRO A 1 -13.99 1.95 -7.18
CA PRO A 1 -14.65 1.31 -8.35
C PRO A 1 -14.08 -0.12 -8.53
N ARG A 2 -14.86 -1.08 -9.04
CA ARG A 2 -14.48 -2.51 -9.04
C ARG A 2 -13.51 -2.91 -10.17
N ASN A 3 -13.17 -2.01 -11.08
CA ASN A 3 -12.31 -2.30 -12.24
C ASN A 3 -10.80 -2.15 -11.98
N LEU A 4 -10.40 -1.52 -10.87
CA LEU A 4 -8.99 -1.20 -10.59
C LEU A 4 -8.05 -2.44 -10.54
N PRO A 5 -8.43 -3.58 -9.91
CA PRO A 5 -7.56 -4.76 -9.89
C PRO A 5 -7.21 -5.30 -11.29
N ALA A 6 -8.16 -5.30 -12.22
CA ALA A 6 -7.92 -5.74 -13.59
C ALA A 6 -6.94 -4.80 -14.33
N ILE A 7 -7.01 -3.50 -14.04
CA ILE A 7 -6.09 -2.50 -14.58
C ILE A 7 -4.66 -2.76 -14.06
N TRP A 8 -4.48 -2.93 -12.76
CA TRP A 8 -3.15 -3.19 -12.18
C TRP A 8 -2.54 -4.50 -12.65
N ARG A 9 -3.34 -5.57 -12.75
CA ARG A 9 -2.91 -6.85 -13.33
C ARG A 9 -2.41 -6.68 -14.76
N ARG A 10 -3.13 -5.95 -15.61
CA ARG A 10 -2.72 -5.72 -17.00
C ARG A 10 -1.40 -4.97 -17.12
N HIS A 11 -1.13 -4.00 -16.24
CA HIS A 11 0.02 -3.10 -16.41
C HIS A 11 1.31 -3.65 -15.78
N TRP A 12 1.22 -4.30 -14.62
CA TRP A 12 2.41 -4.71 -13.88
C TRP A 12 2.21 -5.94 -13.01
N ALA A 13 1.03 -6.14 -12.40
CA ALA A 13 0.86 -7.24 -11.45
C ALA A 13 0.82 -8.64 -12.11
N TYR A 14 0.80 -8.73 -13.44
CA TYR A 14 1.01 -10.00 -14.15
C TYR A 14 2.43 -10.55 -13.92
N LEU A 15 3.44 -9.69 -13.75
CA LEU A 15 4.83 -10.13 -13.56
C LEU A 15 5.00 -11.05 -12.34
N PRO A 16 4.57 -10.69 -11.11
CA PRO A 16 4.63 -11.61 -9.99
C PRO A 16 3.59 -12.72 -10.09
N ALA A 17 2.40 -12.46 -10.65
CA ALA A 17 1.34 -13.47 -10.75
C ALA A 17 1.68 -14.63 -11.72
N GLU A 18 2.52 -14.38 -12.71
CA GLU A 18 3.01 -15.37 -13.69
C GLU A 18 4.42 -15.87 -13.34
N GLY A 19 4.98 -15.46 -12.20
CA GLY A 19 6.31 -15.91 -11.75
C GLY A 19 7.48 -15.34 -12.57
N ILE A 20 7.29 -14.24 -13.28
CA ILE A 20 8.31 -13.61 -14.15
C ILE A 20 9.32 -12.83 -13.30
N ALA A 21 8.84 -11.97 -12.39
CA ALA A 21 9.68 -11.15 -11.52
C ALA A 21 8.93 -10.68 -10.27
N PRO A 22 9.61 -10.53 -9.11
CA PRO A 22 9.03 -9.86 -7.96
C PRO A 22 8.86 -8.35 -8.23
N ILE A 23 7.89 -7.73 -7.56
CA ILE A 23 7.63 -6.28 -7.66
C ILE A 23 7.69 -5.64 -6.27
N LEU A 24 8.33 -4.47 -6.22
CA LEU A 24 8.16 -3.46 -5.19
C LEU A 24 7.49 -2.25 -5.84
N ILE A 25 6.30 -1.86 -5.36
CA ILE A 25 5.65 -0.61 -5.80
C ILE A 25 6.41 0.56 -5.19
N GLY A 26 7.12 1.31 -6.04
CA GLY A 26 7.98 2.41 -5.60
C GLY A 26 7.22 3.61 -5.03
N GLU A 27 6.06 3.95 -5.61
CA GLU A 27 5.30 5.13 -5.20
C GLU A 27 3.80 4.92 -5.37
N PHE A 28 3.05 5.33 -4.34
CA PHE A 28 1.64 5.69 -4.43
C PHE A 28 1.31 6.61 -3.26
N GLY A 29 0.35 7.51 -3.46
CA GLY A 29 -0.02 8.50 -2.46
C GLY A 29 -1.23 9.30 -2.88
N GLY A 30 -1.71 10.15 -1.98
CA GLY A 30 -2.84 11.05 -2.22
C GLY A 30 -3.24 11.78 -0.94
N ARG A 31 -3.91 12.92 -1.08
CA ARG A 31 -4.29 13.79 0.05
C ARG A 31 -5.43 13.24 0.88
N SER A 32 -6.39 12.61 0.23
CA SER A 32 -7.62 12.15 0.86
C SER A 32 -7.61 10.65 1.11
N MET A 33 -8.01 10.28 2.34
CA MET A 33 -8.44 8.93 2.72
C MET A 33 -9.96 8.86 2.92
N GLY A 34 -10.72 9.81 2.37
CA GLY A 34 -12.17 9.90 2.49
C GLY A 34 -12.94 8.99 1.52
N HIS A 35 -14.25 9.22 1.39
CA HIS A 35 -15.13 8.48 0.46
C HIS A 35 -15.11 9.02 -0.98
N ASP A 36 -14.23 9.98 -1.27
CA ASP A 36 -14.03 10.48 -2.63
C ASP A 36 -13.25 9.47 -3.51
N GLN A 37 -13.00 9.88 -4.76
CA GLN A 37 -12.33 9.04 -5.74
C GLN A 37 -10.88 8.71 -5.36
N GLU A 38 -10.15 9.67 -4.79
CA GLU A 38 -8.74 9.49 -4.39
C GLU A 38 -8.63 8.54 -3.21
N GLY A 39 -9.41 8.74 -2.15
CA GLY A 39 -9.45 7.85 -1.00
C GLY A 39 -9.93 6.45 -1.36
N THR A 40 -10.91 6.34 -2.28
CA THR A 40 -11.34 5.04 -2.81
C THR A 40 -10.22 4.34 -3.58
N TRP A 41 -9.46 5.08 -4.39
CA TRP A 41 -8.32 4.54 -5.13
C TRP A 41 -7.21 4.06 -4.20
N GLN A 42 -6.81 4.88 -3.21
CA GLN A 42 -5.74 4.53 -2.26
C GLN A 42 -6.09 3.27 -1.45
N ARG A 43 -7.29 3.20 -0.86
CA ARG A 43 -7.73 2.00 -0.11
C ARG A 43 -7.79 0.75 -1.00
N SER A 44 -8.32 0.90 -2.23
CA SER A 44 -8.42 -0.23 -3.16
C SER A 44 -7.04 -0.77 -3.55
N LEU A 45 -6.02 0.11 -3.67
CA LEU A 45 -4.66 -0.31 -3.99
C LEU A 45 -4.04 -1.07 -2.80
N VAL A 46 -4.17 -0.56 -1.58
CA VAL A 46 -3.66 -1.25 -0.37
C VAL A 46 -4.31 -2.63 -0.21
N ASP A 47 -5.63 -2.74 -0.40
CA ASP A 47 -6.34 -4.03 -0.37
C ASP A 47 -5.82 -5.00 -1.45
N PHE A 48 -5.57 -4.50 -2.66
CA PHE A 48 -5.03 -5.30 -3.76
C PHE A 48 -3.61 -5.78 -3.48
N LEU A 49 -2.73 -4.91 -2.97
CA LEU A 49 -1.35 -5.26 -2.62
C LEU A 49 -1.33 -6.32 -1.52
N LYS A 50 -2.18 -6.16 -0.50
CA LYS A 50 -2.37 -7.15 0.57
C LYS A 50 -2.81 -8.50 0.04
N ALA A 51 -3.84 -8.52 -0.80
CA ALA A 51 -4.37 -9.75 -1.38
C ALA A 51 -3.37 -10.45 -2.32
N SER A 52 -2.47 -9.67 -2.94
CA SER A 52 -1.48 -10.18 -3.89
C SER A 52 -0.11 -10.48 -3.25
N GLY A 53 0.08 -10.15 -1.96
CA GLY A 53 1.37 -10.32 -1.28
C GLY A 53 2.49 -9.43 -1.82
N LEU A 54 2.17 -8.22 -2.32
CA LEU A 54 3.13 -7.34 -2.99
C LEU A 54 3.63 -6.22 -2.08
N SER A 55 4.95 -6.06 -2.03
CA SER A 55 5.62 -5.01 -1.24
C SER A 55 5.42 -3.62 -1.86
N TYR A 56 5.50 -2.58 -1.02
CA TYR A 56 5.40 -1.18 -1.45
C TYR A 56 6.24 -0.23 -0.61
N THR A 57 6.49 0.96 -1.15
CA THR A 57 6.88 2.18 -0.44
C THR A 57 5.83 3.26 -0.67
N TYR A 58 5.40 3.92 0.42
CA TYR A 58 4.37 4.97 0.34
C TYR A 58 5.00 6.31 -0.02
N TRP A 59 4.39 7.02 -0.97
CA TRP A 59 4.73 8.40 -1.29
C TRP A 59 3.77 9.35 -0.55
N SER A 60 4.21 10.09 0.45
CA SER A 60 5.58 10.19 0.97
C SER A 60 5.57 10.34 2.48
N TRP A 61 6.75 10.37 3.08
CA TRP A 61 6.90 10.83 4.45
C TRP A 61 6.57 12.33 4.55
N ASN A 62 7.07 13.11 3.60
CA ASN A 62 7.08 14.56 3.62
C ASN A 62 5.70 15.17 3.33
N PRO A 63 5.24 16.16 4.11
CA PRO A 63 3.94 16.80 3.90
C PRO A 63 3.91 17.72 2.67
N ASP A 64 5.05 18.19 2.20
CA ASP A 64 5.20 19.20 1.15
C ASP A 64 5.16 18.64 -0.28
N SER A 65 4.80 17.37 -0.46
CA SER A 65 4.43 16.83 -1.77
C SER A 65 3.12 17.50 -2.25
N GLY A 66 3.21 18.32 -3.29
CA GLY A 66 2.18 19.30 -3.64
C GLY A 66 0.83 18.73 -4.08
N ASP A 67 0.76 17.48 -4.53
CA ASP A 67 -0.44 16.79 -4.99
C ASP A 67 -0.91 15.68 -4.03
N THR A 68 0.02 15.04 -3.32
CA THR A 68 -0.29 13.90 -2.42
C THR A 68 -0.29 14.26 -0.92
N GLY A 69 0.40 15.33 -0.54
CA GLY A 69 0.89 15.48 0.84
C GLY A 69 1.73 14.26 1.28
N GLY A 70 1.81 14.02 2.58
CA GLY A 70 2.58 12.91 3.15
C GLY A 70 1.92 12.25 4.36
N ILE A 71 2.70 11.40 5.03
CA ILE A 71 2.36 10.79 6.33
C ILE A 71 2.42 11.83 7.45
N LEU A 72 3.34 12.79 7.35
CA LEU A 72 3.31 13.97 8.19
C LEU A 72 2.27 14.98 7.67
N LYS A 73 1.76 15.82 8.58
CA LYS A 73 1.03 17.05 8.28
C LYS A 73 2.02 18.21 8.10
N ASP A 74 1.51 19.35 7.63
CA ASP A 74 2.29 20.53 7.26
C ASP A 74 3.15 21.11 8.41
N ASP A 75 2.86 20.76 9.66
CA ASP A 75 3.68 21.13 10.82
C ASP A 75 4.96 20.28 10.96
N TRP A 76 5.16 19.26 10.12
CA TRP A 76 6.26 18.29 10.14
C TRP A 76 6.40 17.49 11.45
N LEU A 77 5.40 17.56 12.32
CA LEU A 77 5.41 16.95 13.66
C LEU A 77 4.26 15.98 13.84
N THR A 78 3.09 16.31 13.30
CA THR A 78 1.86 15.56 13.49
C THR A 78 1.68 14.55 12.37
N PHE A 79 1.31 13.32 12.71
CA PHE A 79 0.95 12.31 11.73
C PHE A 79 -0.47 12.48 11.20
N ASP A 80 -0.67 12.21 9.90
CA ASP A 80 -1.98 11.93 9.34
C ASP A 80 -2.44 10.54 9.75
N ARG A 81 -3.34 10.51 10.75
CA ARG A 81 -3.84 9.27 11.31
C ARG A 81 -4.68 8.47 10.31
N ALA A 82 -5.44 9.12 9.43
CA ALA A 82 -6.28 8.42 8.47
C ALA A 82 -5.42 7.63 7.47
N LYS A 83 -4.29 8.20 7.03
CA LYS A 83 -3.32 7.50 6.19
C LYS A 83 -2.68 6.32 6.93
N LEU A 84 -2.23 6.54 8.15
CA LEU A 84 -1.61 5.49 8.96
C LEU A 84 -2.57 4.33 9.26
N ASP A 85 -3.85 4.60 9.54
CA ASP A 85 -4.83 3.55 9.82
C ASP A 85 -5.01 2.62 8.60
N VAL A 86 -5.09 3.18 7.39
CA VAL A 86 -5.15 2.39 6.14
C VAL A 86 -3.86 1.59 5.93
N LEU A 87 -2.70 2.22 6.01
CA LEU A 87 -1.40 1.56 5.78
C LEU A 87 -1.08 0.51 6.84
N SER A 88 -1.54 0.70 8.08
CA SER A 88 -1.33 -0.26 9.16
C SER A 88 -1.95 -1.63 8.90
N SER A 89 -2.92 -1.71 8.00
CA SER A 89 -3.53 -2.97 7.58
C SER A 89 -2.60 -3.90 6.79
N TYR A 90 -1.52 -3.36 6.20
CA TYR A 90 -0.58 -4.10 5.36
C TYR A 90 0.82 -3.44 5.21
N GLN A 91 1.31 -2.75 6.23
CA GLN A 91 2.71 -2.31 6.26
C GLN A 91 3.61 -3.40 6.84
N TRP A 92 4.91 -3.34 6.50
CA TRP A 92 5.90 -4.20 7.13
C TRP A 92 5.89 -3.98 8.66
N PRO A 93 5.96 -5.04 9.48
CA PRO A 93 5.99 -4.89 10.92
C PRO A 93 7.22 -4.08 11.35
N ARG A 94 7.10 -3.43 12.51
CA ARG A 94 8.25 -2.75 13.11
C ARG A 94 9.36 -3.76 13.37
N LEU A 95 10.60 -3.35 13.14
CA LEU A 95 11.76 -4.17 13.46
C LEU A 95 11.67 -4.66 14.92
N GLY A 96 11.82 -5.97 15.13
CA GLY A 96 11.67 -6.61 16.45
C GLY A 96 10.24 -7.06 16.80
N GLN A 97 9.24 -6.77 15.96
CA GLN A 97 7.91 -7.38 16.04
C GLN A 97 7.79 -8.44 14.94
N ALA A 98 7.61 -9.71 15.32
CA ALA A 98 7.43 -10.78 14.35
C ALA A 98 6.15 -10.54 13.55
N MET A 99 6.24 -10.73 12.22
CA MET A 99 5.05 -10.77 11.38
C MET A 99 4.25 -12.03 11.75
N ALA A 100 2.94 -11.91 11.96
CA ALA A 100 2.09 -13.09 12.05
C ALA A 100 2.21 -13.85 10.73
N ALA A 101 2.71 -15.09 10.79
CA ALA A 101 2.90 -15.90 9.58
C ALA A 101 1.56 -16.01 8.81
N PRO A 102 1.56 -15.86 7.48
CA PRO A 102 0.38 -16.14 6.70
C PRO A 102 -0.01 -17.61 6.91
N ALA A 103 -1.30 -17.86 7.13
CA ALA A 103 -1.84 -19.20 7.25
C ALA A 103 -1.73 -19.90 5.88
N GLY A 104 -0.65 -20.64 5.64
CA GLY A 104 -0.49 -21.37 4.37
C GLY A 104 0.82 -22.14 4.18
N GLU A 105 1.94 -21.71 4.76
CA GLU A 105 3.25 -22.34 4.50
C GLU A 105 3.71 -23.28 5.62
N ARG A 106 2.80 -24.10 6.15
CA ARG A 106 3.16 -25.29 6.91
C ARG A 106 2.77 -26.49 6.06
N ASN A 107 3.60 -26.87 5.10
CA ASN A 107 3.71 -28.20 4.47
C ASN A 107 4.41 -28.07 3.10
N ALA A 108 5.71 -27.77 3.11
CA ALA A 108 6.60 -28.00 1.98
C ALA A 108 8.03 -28.18 2.50
N ALA A 109 8.27 -29.33 3.14
CA ALA A 109 9.55 -30.01 3.28
C ALA A 109 9.28 -31.42 3.81
#